data_AF-A0A9N8MQV4-F1
#
_entry.id   AF-A0A9N8MQV4-F1
#
_cell.length_a   1.000
_cell.length_b   1.000
_cell.length_c   1.000
_cell.angle_alpha   90.00
_cell.angle_beta   90.00
_cell.angle_gamma   90.00
#
_symmetry.space_group_name_H-M   'P 1'
#
loop_
_entity.id
_entity.type
_entity.pdbx_description
1 polymer ?
#
loop_
_entity_poly.entity_id
_entity_poly.type
_entity_poly.pdbx_seq_one_letter_code
_entity_poly.pdbx_strand_id
1 'polypeptide(L)'
;MQSLGPRSAITVILHEHEQMSTVIEGMRRFVGLLAAGTPAPGLMVLRAMLYYIREYPQQVHHPKEDRYLFTPLRDRTDEFDYVLTELESQHAQGDVRLRNIEHALTRYELKGAPALRGLRATVDAYAEFHADHRCMEETLILPAARRLLTNED
;
A
#
# COMPACT_ATOMS: atom_id res chain seq x y z
N MET A 1 30.27 -10.09 1.38
CA MET A 1 29.58 -8.88 1.90
C MET A 1 29.95 -7.72 0.99
N GLN A 2 29.13 -7.43 -0.03
CA GLN A 2 29.29 -6.22 -0.84
C GLN A 2 28.77 -5.01 -0.04
N SER A 3 29.57 -3.97 0.01
CA SER A 3 29.18 -2.66 0.53
C SER A 3 28.00 -2.14 -0.29
N LEU A 4 26.84 -1.95 0.36
CA LEU A 4 25.72 -1.23 -0.26
C LEU A 4 26.13 0.24 -0.38
N GLY A 5 26.43 0.68 -1.60
CA GLY A 5 26.46 2.11 -1.93
C GLY A 5 25.12 2.78 -1.59
N PRO A 6 25.05 4.11 -1.55
CA PRO A 6 23.81 4.82 -1.22
C PRO A 6 22.70 4.38 -2.18
N ARG A 7 21.59 3.85 -1.63
CA ARG A 7 20.39 3.56 -2.41
C ARG A 7 19.80 4.88 -2.88
N SER A 8 19.46 5.00 -4.17
CA SER A 8 18.71 6.17 -4.64
C SER A 8 17.31 6.19 -4.01
N ALA A 9 16.71 7.38 -3.91
CA ALA A 9 15.36 7.54 -3.37
C ALA A 9 14.34 6.64 -4.10
N ILE A 10 14.46 6.54 -5.44
CA ILE A 10 13.62 5.65 -6.25
C ILE A 10 13.80 4.18 -5.86
N THR A 11 15.03 3.71 -5.63
CA THR A 11 15.27 2.33 -5.16
C THR A 11 14.68 2.09 -3.78
N VAL A 12 14.67 3.09 -2.91
CA VAL A 12 14.02 2.99 -1.59
C VAL A 12 12.51 2.84 -1.75
N ILE A 13 11.85 3.68 -2.56
CA ILE A 13 10.40 3.61 -2.84
C ILE A 13 10.02 2.25 -3.42
N LEU A 14 10.72 1.79 -4.45
CA LEU A 14 10.46 0.47 -5.06
C LEU A 14 10.59 -0.69 -4.08
N HIS A 15 11.58 -0.62 -3.17
CA HIS A 15 11.75 -1.66 -2.16
C HIS A 15 10.58 -1.65 -1.16
N GLU A 16 10.13 -0.47 -0.75
CA GLU A 16 9.00 -0.34 0.15
C GLU A 16 7.72 -0.86 -0.50
N HIS A 17 7.47 -0.56 -1.77
CA HIS A 17 6.35 -1.09 -2.56
C HIS A 17 6.31 -2.62 -2.55
N GLU A 18 7.47 -3.25 -2.71
CA GLU A 18 7.60 -4.71 -2.66
C GLU A 18 7.26 -5.26 -1.26
N GLN A 19 7.72 -4.60 -0.20
CA GLN A 19 7.39 -5.01 1.18
C GLN A 19 5.89 -4.90 1.46
N MET A 20 5.28 -3.78 1.05
CA MET A 20 3.83 -3.57 1.18
C MET A 20 3.04 -4.62 0.41
N SER A 21 3.40 -4.87 -0.84
CA SER A 21 2.77 -5.88 -1.68
C SER A 21 2.87 -7.27 -1.05
N THR A 22 4.01 -7.61 -0.44
CA THR A 22 4.21 -8.88 0.26
C THR A 22 3.26 -9.04 1.44
N VAL A 23 3.10 -7.99 2.26
CA VAL A 23 2.18 -8.02 3.41
C VAL A 23 0.72 -8.14 2.94
N ILE A 24 0.34 -7.38 1.92
CA ILE A 24 -1.02 -7.36 1.38
C ILE A 24 -1.38 -8.71 0.74
N GLU A 25 -0.48 -9.33 -0.01
CA GLU A 25 -0.68 -10.69 -0.53
C GLU A 25 -0.77 -11.71 0.62
N GLY A 26 0.02 -11.52 1.68
CA GLY A 26 -0.11 -12.28 2.92
C GLY A 26 -1.52 -12.19 3.53
N MET A 27 -2.14 -11.00 3.52
CA MET A 27 -3.52 -10.80 3.98
C MET A 27 -4.53 -11.55 3.09
N ARG A 28 -4.39 -11.47 1.74
CA ARG A 28 -5.26 -12.21 0.81
C ARG A 28 -5.17 -13.72 1.02
N ARG A 29 -3.94 -14.23 1.14
CA ARG A 29 -3.70 -15.65 1.44
C ARG A 29 -4.34 -16.04 2.76
N PHE A 30 -4.21 -15.21 3.80
CA PHE A 30 -4.81 -15.47 5.11
C PHE A 30 -6.34 -15.63 5.02
N VAL A 31 -7.04 -14.69 4.39
CA VAL A 31 -8.50 -14.78 4.23
C VAL A 31 -8.92 -15.92 3.28
N GLY A 32 -8.06 -16.28 2.32
CA GLY A 32 -8.22 -17.45 1.48
C GLY A 32 -8.16 -18.76 2.27
N LEU A 33 -7.21 -18.89 3.20
CA LEU A 33 -7.11 -20.06 4.09
C LEU A 33 -8.35 -20.22 4.97
N LEU A 34 -8.83 -19.11 5.55
CA LEU A 34 -10.08 -19.10 6.33
C LEU A 34 -11.27 -19.56 5.47
N ALA A 35 -11.39 -19.03 4.25
CA ALA A 35 -12.50 -19.36 3.35
C ALA A 35 -12.48 -20.83 2.89
N ALA A 36 -11.29 -21.42 2.75
CA ALA A 36 -11.11 -22.83 2.41
C ALA A 36 -11.32 -23.78 3.60
N GLY A 37 -11.54 -23.28 4.82
CA GLY A 37 -11.59 -24.09 6.04
C GLY A 37 -10.25 -24.75 6.38
N THR A 38 -9.16 -24.26 5.79
CA THR A 38 -7.80 -24.76 6.05
C THR A 38 -7.20 -24.10 7.30
N PRO A 39 -6.29 -24.76 8.02
CA PRO A 39 -5.61 -24.15 9.15
C PRO A 39 -4.94 -22.83 8.76
N ALA A 40 -5.37 -21.74 9.40
CA ALA A 40 -4.77 -20.42 9.27
C ALA A 40 -4.00 -20.06 10.55
N PRO A 41 -3.00 -19.16 10.48
CA PRO A 41 -2.42 -18.58 11.68
C PRO A 41 -3.50 -17.88 12.54
N GLY A 42 -3.20 -17.62 13.81
CA GLY A 42 -4.12 -16.89 14.68
C GLY A 42 -4.47 -15.51 14.12
N LEU A 43 -5.69 -15.01 14.40
CA LEU A 43 -6.18 -13.71 13.87
C LEU A 43 -5.30 -12.51 14.22
N MET A 44 -4.49 -12.63 15.28
CA MET A 44 -3.49 -11.63 15.64
C MET A 44 -2.46 -11.40 14.52
N VAL A 45 -2.17 -12.40 13.68
CA VAL A 45 -1.28 -12.22 12.52
C VAL A 45 -1.90 -11.26 11.50
N LEU A 46 -3.20 -11.41 11.20
CA LEU A 46 -3.90 -10.48 10.30
C LEU A 46 -3.99 -9.08 10.93
N ARG A 47 -4.22 -8.98 12.24
CA ARG A 47 -4.16 -7.70 12.98
C ARG A 47 -2.78 -7.04 12.86
N ALA A 48 -1.69 -7.80 13.00
CA ALA A 48 -0.33 -7.29 12.86
C ALA A 48 -0.02 -6.80 11.44
N MET A 49 -0.51 -7.50 10.41
CA MET A 49 -0.40 -7.04 9.02
C MET A 49 -1.14 -5.71 8.81
N LEU A 50 -2.39 -5.60 9.30
CA LEU A 50 -3.16 -4.35 9.23
C LEU A 50 -2.47 -3.20 9.98
N TYR A 51 -1.90 -3.50 11.15
CA TYR A 51 -1.12 -2.54 11.93
C TYR A 51 0.11 -2.05 11.16
N TYR A 52 0.88 -2.96 10.54
CA TYR A 52 1.99 -2.57 9.67
C TYR A 52 1.53 -1.62 8.56
N ILE A 53 0.41 -1.95 7.88
CA ILE A 53 -0.13 -1.11 6.79
C ILE A 53 -0.57 0.27 7.29
N ARG A 54 -1.10 0.36 8.51
CA ARG A 54 -1.42 1.65 9.14
C ARG A 54 -0.16 2.43 9.47
N GLU A 55 0.79 1.84 10.16
CA GLU A 55 1.92 2.57 10.74
C GLU A 55 2.97 2.97 9.70
N TYR A 56 3.13 2.17 8.63
CA TYR A 56 4.21 2.41 7.68
C TYR A 56 3.72 3.00 6.35
N PRO A 57 2.92 2.31 5.52
CA PRO A 57 2.34 2.90 4.32
C PRO A 57 1.65 4.25 4.55
N GLN A 58 0.68 4.29 5.47
CA GLN A 58 -0.17 5.47 5.63
C GLN A 58 0.51 6.63 6.37
N GLN A 59 1.38 6.36 7.34
CA GLN A 59 1.99 7.42 8.16
C GLN A 59 3.41 7.81 7.73
N VAL A 60 4.10 6.96 6.95
CA VAL A 60 5.50 7.18 6.60
C VAL A 60 5.71 7.21 5.10
N HIS A 61 5.26 6.19 4.37
CA HIS A 61 5.53 6.06 2.95
C HIS A 61 4.75 7.10 2.12
N HIS A 62 3.42 7.15 2.20
CA HIS A 62 2.63 8.11 1.42
C HIS A 62 3.02 9.56 1.73
N PRO A 63 3.17 10.00 3.01
CA PRO A 63 3.60 11.37 3.29
C PRO A 63 5.00 11.70 2.77
N LYS A 64 5.87 10.69 2.62
CA LYS A 64 7.19 10.87 2.01
C LYS A 64 7.08 11.06 0.51
N GLU A 65 6.23 10.31 -0.18
CA GLU A 65 5.99 10.50 -1.62
C GLU A 65 5.39 11.86 -1.91
N ASP A 66 4.33 12.25 -1.20
CA ASP A 66 3.68 13.55 -1.36
C ASP A 66 4.68 14.70 -1.24
N ARG A 67 5.54 14.61 -0.21
CA ARG A 67 6.47 15.68 0.14
C ARG A 67 7.72 15.72 -0.73
N TYR A 68 8.32 14.57 -1.01
CA TYR A 68 9.66 14.50 -1.59
C TYR A 68 9.68 13.97 -3.04
N LEU A 69 8.53 13.54 -3.56
CA LEU A 69 8.40 13.11 -4.94
C LEU A 69 7.36 13.94 -5.69
N PHE A 70 6.15 14.04 -5.17
CA PHE A 70 5.04 14.70 -5.88
C PHE A 70 5.22 16.21 -5.90
N THR A 71 5.51 16.82 -4.75
CA THR A 71 5.73 18.28 -4.67
C THR A 71 6.87 18.75 -5.58
N PRO A 72 8.10 18.17 -5.54
CA PRO A 72 9.16 18.57 -6.47
C PRO A 72 8.81 18.33 -7.94
N LEU A 73 8.03 17.29 -8.26
CA LEU A 73 7.63 17.02 -9.64
C LEU A 73 6.67 18.09 -10.17
N ARG A 74 5.72 18.56 -9.35
CA ARG A 74 4.82 19.68 -9.69
C ARG A 74 5.58 20.98 -9.92
N ASP A 75 6.65 21.22 -9.17
CA ASP A 75 7.49 22.41 -9.35
C ASP A 75 8.25 22.40 -10.69
N ARG A 76 8.42 21.21 -11.31
CA ARG A 76 9.16 21.04 -12.57
C ARG A 76 8.26 20.95 -13.80
N THR A 77 7.02 20.46 -13.67
CA THR A 77 6.11 20.25 -14.80
C THR A 77 4.64 20.14 -14.38
N ASP A 78 3.74 20.51 -15.28
CA ASP A 78 2.28 20.31 -15.19
C ASP A 78 1.81 19.02 -15.90
N GLU A 79 2.70 18.30 -16.60
CA GLU A 79 2.40 17.10 -17.41
C GLU A 79 1.65 16.01 -16.61
N PHE A 80 1.93 15.90 -15.31
CA PHE A 80 1.41 14.84 -14.44
C PHE A 80 0.39 15.31 -13.40
N ASP A 81 -0.09 16.56 -13.46
CA ASP A 81 -0.93 17.14 -12.40
C ASP A 81 -2.19 16.34 -12.10
N TYR A 82 -2.83 15.81 -13.14
CA TYR A 82 -4.00 14.94 -12.99
C TYR A 82 -3.64 13.64 -12.26
N VAL A 83 -2.53 13.00 -12.64
CA VAL A 83 -2.07 11.74 -12.05
C VAL A 83 -1.67 11.94 -10.59
N LEU A 84 -0.93 12.99 -10.28
CA LEU A 84 -0.51 13.32 -8.93
C LEU A 84 -1.71 13.61 -8.02
N THR A 85 -2.70 14.35 -8.51
CA THR A 85 -3.94 14.63 -7.76
C THR A 85 -4.74 13.35 -7.48
N GLU A 86 -4.78 12.43 -8.44
CA GLU A 86 -5.42 11.12 -8.24
C GLU A 86 -4.64 10.27 -7.22
N LEU A 87 -3.30 10.25 -7.25
CA LEU A 87 -2.49 9.53 -6.27
C LEU A 87 -2.68 10.04 -4.84
N GLU A 88 -2.66 11.35 -4.64
CA GLU A 88 -2.91 11.98 -3.33
C GLU A 88 -4.33 11.61 -2.81
N SER A 89 -5.33 11.61 -3.70
CA SER A 89 -6.68 11.14 -3.39
C SER A 89 -6.70 9.66 -3.01
N GLN A 90 -5.94 8.82 -3.73
CA GLN A 90 -5.82 7.40 -3.45
C GLN A 90 -5.16 7.15 -2.09
N HIS A 91 -4.12 7.89 -1.70
CA HIS A 91 -3.53 7.78 -0.35
C HIS A 91 -4.60 7.95 0.75
N ALA A 92 -5.46 8.96 0.64
CA ALA A 92 -6.58 9.17 1.58
C ALA A 92 -7.63 8.05 1.52
N GLN A 93 -7.95 7.54 0.32
CA GLN A 93 -8.86 6.40 0.16
C GLN A 93 -8.31 5.12 0.77
N GLY A 94 -6.99 4.90 0.73
CA GLY A 94 -6.31 3.75 1.32
C GLY A 94 -6.59 3.62 2.82
N ASP A 95 -6.48 4.73 3.55
CA ASP A 95 -6.78 4.79 4.99
C ASP A 95 -8.26 4.45 5.30
N VAL A 96 -9.20 4.95 4.50
CA VAL A 96 -10.64 4.59 4.62
C VAL A 96 -10.86 3.09 4.40
N ARG A 97 -10.23 2.51 3.37
CA ARG A 97 -10.36 1.08 3.06
C ARG A 97 -9.72 0.20 4.13
N LEU A 98 -8.59 0.62 4.71
CA LEU A 98 -7.95 -0.09 5.81
C LEU A 98 -8.85 -0.18 7.05
N ARG A 99 -9.49 0.93 7.43
CA ARG A 99 -10.51 0.95 8.50
C ARG A 99 -11.67 -0.01 8.21
N ASN A 100 -12.11 -0.09 6.95
CA ASN A 100 -13.19 -1.00 6.56
C ASN A 100 -12.79 -2.46 6.75
N ILE A 101 -11.54 -2.83 6.48
CA ILE A 101 -11.02 -4.18 6.75
C ILE A 101 -10.98 -4.44 8.26
N GLU A 102 -10.49 -3.51 9.07
CA GLU A 102 -10.47 -3.66 10.53
C GLU A 102 -11.87 -3.85 11.13
N HIS A 103 -12.86 -3.11 10.64
CA HIS A 103 -14.26 -3.31 11.01
C HIS A 103 -14.79 -4.67 10.56
N ALA A 104 -14.45 -5.13 9.34
CA ALA A 104 -14.85 -6.44 8.86
C ALA A 104 -14.19 -7.57 9.65
N LEU A 105 -12.93 -7.41 10.06
CA LEU A 105 -12.21 -8.35 10.91
C LEU A 105 -12.84 -8.43 12.30
N THR A 106 -13.18 -7.28 12.89
CA THR A 106 -13.91 -7.24 14.18
C THR A 106 -15.25 -7.97 14.08
N ARG A 107 -16.00 -7.79 12.98
CA ARG A 107 -17.24 -8.55 12.75
C ARG A 107 -16.99 -10.04 12.63
N TYR A 108 -15.91 -10.46 11.97
CA TYR A 108 -15.53 -11.86 11.86
C TYR A 108 -15.13 -12.47 13.22
N GLU A 109 -14.35 -11.76 14.04
CA GLU A 109 -13.98 -12.18 15.39
C GLU A 109 -15.21 -12.44 16.28
N LEU A 110 -16.25 -11.61 16.15
CA LEU A 110 -17.46 -11.71 16.97
C LEU A 110 -18.52 -12.67 16.43
N LYS A 111 -18.65 -12.76 15.09
CA LYS A 111 -19.75 -13.51 14.44
C LYS A 111 -19.31 -14.80 13.77
N GLY A 112 -18.01 -15.01 13.56
CA GLY A 112 -17.46 -16.19 12.88
C GLY A 112 -17.81 -16.27 11.39
N ALA A 113 -18.00 -17.49 10.91
CA ALA A 113 -18.16 -17.82 9.48
C ALA A 113 -19.15 -16.93 8.69
N PRO A 114 -20.32 -16.53 9.22
CA PRO A 114 -21.24 -15.63 8.51
C PRO A 114 -20.62 -14.29 8.07
N ALA A 115 -19.61 -13.78 8.78
CA ALA A 115 -18.95 -12.51 8.45
C ALA A 115 -17.72 -12.67 7.54
N LEU A 116 -17.28 -13.90 7.26
CA LEU A 116 -16.04 -14.17 6.52
C LEU A 116 -16.08 -13.65 5.09
N ARG A 117 -17.23 -13.79 4.40
CA ARG A 117 -17.41 -13.28 3.04
C ARG A 117 -17.14 -11.78 2.97
N GLY A 118 -17.63 -11.02 3.94
CA GLY A 118 -17.44 -9.57 4.01
C GLY A 118 -15.98 -9.20 4.27
N LEU A 119 -15.31 -9.89 5.20
CA LEU A 119 -13.89 -9.69 5.46
C LEU A 119 -13.04 -9.95 4.21
N ARG A 120 -13.26 -11.10 3.56
CA ARG A 120 -12.53 -11.45 2.34
C ARG A 120 -12.72 -10.40 1.24
N ALA A 121 -13.95 -9.98 0.99
CA ALA A 121 -14.24 -8.97 -0.03
C ALA A 121 -13.51 -7.64 0.24
N THR A 122 -13.44 -7.20 1.51
CA THR A 122 -12.70 -5.98 1.85
C THR A 122 -11.19 -6.11 1.67
N VAL A 123 -10.62 -7.29 1.96
CA VAL A 123 -9.19 -7.54 1.77
C VAL A 123 -8.84 -7.63 0.29
N ASP A 124 -9.61 -8.36 -0.50
CA ASP A 124 -9.40 -8.49 -1.95
C ASP A 124 -9.51 -7.11 -2.64
N ALA A 125 -10.52 -6.31 -2.31
CA ALA A 125 -10.69 -4.97 -2.86
C ALA A 125 -9.57 -3.99 -2.46
N TYR A 126 -8.98 -4.14 -1.26
CA TYR A 126 -7.83 -3.34 -0.85
C TYR A 126 -6.57 -3.74 -1.62
N ALA A 127 -6.39 -5.04 -1.87
CA ALA A 127 -5.22 -5.53 -2.60
C ALA A 127 -5.23 -5.11 -4.06
N GLU A 128 -6.38 -5.15 -4.72
CA GLU A 128 -6.56 -4.62 -6.09
C GLU A 128 -6.28 -3.12 -6.13
N PHE A 129 -6.89 -2.36 -5.21
CA PHE A 129 -6.66 -0.93 -5.09
C PHE A 129 -5.17 -0.57 -4.92
N HIS A 130 -4.46 -1.27 -4.03
CA HIS A 130 -3.03 -1.01 -3.81
C HIS A 130 -2.18 -1.41 -5.02
N ALA A 131 -2.51 -2.49 -5.71
CA ALA A 131 -1.80 -2.91 -6.91
C ALA A 131 -1.94 -1.89 -8.05
N ASP A 132 -3.14 -1.36 -8.25
CA ASP A 132 -3.42 -0.33 -9.27
C ASP A 132 -2.73 0.99 -8.93
N HIS A 133 -2.82 1.42 -7.67
CA HIS A 133 -2.13 2.61 -7.14
C HIS A 133 -0.63 2.55 -7.40
N ARG A 134 0.02 1.48 -6.92
CA ARG A 134 1.45 1.22 -7.10
C ARG A 134 1.85 1.18 -8.58
N CYS A 135 1.02 0.56 -9.43
CA CYS A 135 1.27 0.49 -10.87
C CYS A 135 1.34 1.89 -11.48
N MET A 136 0.43 2.78 -11.08
CA MET A 136 0.41 4.16 -11.57
C MET A 136 1.66 4.94 -11.15
N GLU A 137 2.10 4.80 -9.90
CA GLU A 137 3.34 5.41 -9.42
C GLU A 137 4.57 4.89 -10.17
N GLU A 138 4.71 3.56 -10.28
CA GLU A 138 5.89 2.93 -10.86
C GLU A 138 6.01 3.13 -12.37
N THR A 139 4.89 3.25 -13.09
CA THR A 139 4.89 3.35 -14.55
C THR A 139 4.82 4.78 -15.07
N LEU A 140 4.29 5.72 -14.28
CA LEU A 140 4.14 7.12 -14.69
C LEU A 140 5.05 8.06 -13.90
N ILE A 141 5.00 7.99 -12.56
CA ILE A 141 5.63 9.00 -11.70
C ILE A 141 7.12 8.73 -11.49
N LEU A 142 7.52 7.50 -11.15
CA LEU A 142 8.95 7.19 -10.94
C LEU A 142 9.80 7.41 -12.20
N PRO A 143 9.34 7.08 -13.42
CA PRO A 143 10.07 7.42 -14.65
C PRO A 143 10.14 8.94 -14.89
N ALA A 144 9.06 9.68 -14.60
CA ALA A 144 9.05 11.14 -14.71
C ALA A 144 10.04 11.78 -13.74
N ALA A 145 10.04 11.34 -12.48
CA ALA A 145 10.96 11.80 -11.45
C ALA A 145 12.42 11.56 -11.85
N ARG A 146 12.75 10.38 -12.40
CA ARG A 146 14.09 10.08 -12.91
C ARG A 146 14.53 11.01 -14.05
N ARG A 147 13.58 11.46 -14.88
CA ARG A 147 13.85 12.32 -16.03
C ARG A 147 13.96 13.80 -15.65
N LEU A 148 13.18 14.24 -14.66
CA LEU A 148 12.95 15.66 -14.40
C LEU A 148 13.57 16.16 -13.09
N LEU A 149 13.84 15.28 -12.13
CA LEU A 149 14.47 15.63 -10.85
C LEU A 149 15.98 15.40 -10.88
N THR A 150 16.69 16.17 -10.07
CA THR A 150 18.14 16.13 -9.90
C THR A 150 18.51 15.52 -8.55
N ASN A 151 19.80 15.36 -8.25
CA ASN A 151 20.23 14.87 -6.93
C ASN A 151 20.05 15.91 -5.80
N GLU A 152 19.78 17.17 -6.14
CA GLU A 152 19.57 18.26 -5.17
C GLU A 152 18.10 18.39 -4.74
N ASP A 153 17.19 17.76 -5.48
CA ASP A 153 15.75 17.68 -5.17
C ASP A 153 15.48 16.50 -4.22
#